data_AF-A0A3D5CI72-F1
#
_entry.id   AF-A0A3D5CI72-F1
#
_cell.length_a   1.000
_cell.length_b   1.000
_cell.length_c   1.000
_cell.angle_alpha   90.00
_cell.angle_beta   90.00
_cell.angle_gamma   90.00
#
_symmetry.space_group_name_H-M   'P 1'
#
loop_
_entity.id
_entity.type
_entity.pdbx_description
1 polymer ?
#
loop_
_entity_poly.entity_id
_entity_poly.type
_entity_poly.pdbx_seq_one_letter_code
_entity_poly.pdbx_strand_id
1 'polypeptide(L)'
;AYRLVSDELILDGNSRQNLATFCQTWLEPEVRDLMRETLDKNMVDKDEYPQTAAIEARCVHILADLWNSPEAENTLGTSTTGSSEAAMLGGMALLWKWRERRRAAGLSTDKPNLICGPVQVCWHKFARYWDIELREIPMEHDRLIMTPDEVLSRADENTIGVVPTLGVTFTGQYEPVQAVSAALDDLQARTGL
;
A
#
# COMPACT_ATOMS: atom_id res chain seq x y z
N ALA A 1 -0.48 -21.44 33.26
CA ALA A 1 -0.46 -20.95 31.87
C ALA A 1 0.04 -19.52 31.80
N TYR A 2 -0.71 -18.50 32.27
CA TYR A 2 -0.33 -17.08 32.12
C TYR A 2 1.10 -16.74 32.56
N ARG A 3 1.50 -17.08 33.80
CA ARG A 3 2.85 -16.74 34.31
C ARG A 3 3.96 -17.36 33.49
N LEU A 4 3.80 -18.62 33.09
CA LEU A 4 4.79 -19.33 32.28
C LEU A 4 5.00 -18.65 30.92
N VAL A 5 3.90 -18.33 30.23
CA VAL A 5 3.98 -17.58 28.96
C VAL A 5 4.55 -16.17 29.18
N SER A 6 4.15 -15.48 30.24
CA SER A 6 4.63 -14.14 30.54
C SER A 6 6.14 -14.11 30.86
N ASP A 7 6.65 -15.13 31.54
CA ASP A 7 8.07 -15.24 31.86
C ASP A 7 8.92 -15.55 30.62
N GLU A 8 8.40 -16.35 29.68
CA GLU A 8 9.04 -16.58 28.37
C GLU A 8 9.20 -15.28 27.57
N LEU A 9 8.20 -14.38 27.61
CA LEU A 9 8.23 -13.10 26.91
C LEU A 9 9.27 -12.11 27.46
N ILE A 10 9.89 -12.36 28.61
CA ILE A 10 11.02 -11.55 29.11
C ILE A 10 12.25 -11.68 28.19
N LEU A 11 12.33 -12.76 27.40
CA LEU A 11 13.41 -12.98 26.43
C LEU A 11 13.25 -12.15 25.15
N ASP A 12 12.08 -11.55 24.91
CA ASP A 12 11.92 -10.58 23.84
C ASP A 12 12.69 -9.29 24.15
N GLY A 13 13.19 -8.64 23.09
CA GLY A 13 13.84 -7.35 23.23
C GLY A 13 12.89 -6.27 23.74
N ASN A 14 13.41 -5.31 24.51
CA ASN A 14 12.63 -4.16 24.93
C ASN A 14 12.27 -3.29 23.70
N SER A 15 10.98 -3.21 23.38
CA SER A 15 10.48 -2.49 22.19
C SER A 15 10.85 -1.00 22.19
N ARG A 16 11.06 -0.38 23.36
CA ARG A 16 11.49 1.03 23.46
C ARG A 16 12.95 1.24 23.07
N GLN A 17 13.74 0.17 23.00
CA GLN A 17 15.13 0.17 22.55
C GLN A 17 15.28 -0.33 21.11
N ASN A 18 14.19 -0.75 20.47
CA ASN A 18 14.21 -1.19 19.07
C ASN A 18 14.15 0.03 18.14
N LEU A 19 15.28 0.34 17.51
CA LEU A 19 15.42 1.44 16.54
C LEU A 19 15.28 0.98 15.07
N ALA A 20 14.98 -0.30 14.84
CA ALA A 20 14.85 -0.88 13.50
C ALA A 20 13.40 -0.91 12.99
N THR A 21 12.41 -0.86 13.88
CA THR A 21 11.00 -0.94 13.51
C THR A 21 10.40 0.43 13.20
N PHE A 22 9.50 0.46 12.22
CA PHE A 22 8.63 1.62 11.95
C PHE A 22 7.32 1.56 12.75
N CYS A 23 7.01 0.43 13.40
CA CYS A 23 5.76 0.28 14.14
C CYS A 23 5.79 1.03 15.47
N GLN A 24 4.63 1.54 15.88
CA GLN A 24 4.44 2.22 17.16
C GLN A 24 4.82 1.31 18.35
N THR A 25 5.69 1.78 19.25
CA THR A 25 6.11 1.03 20.45
C THR A 25 5.65 1.68 21.76
N TRP A 26 4.85 2.74 21.69
CA TRP A 26 4.24 3.38 22.84
C TRP A 26 2.90 4.01 22.50
N LEU A 27 1.98 3.91 23.46
CA LEU A 27 0.63 4.44 23.39
C LEU A 27 0.32 5.12 24.73
N GLU A 28 -0.41 6.23 24.64
CA GLU A 28 -1.00 6.93 25.79
C GLU A 28 -1.92 5.98 26.58
N PRO A 29 -2.05 6.16 27.92
CA PRO A 29 -2.93 5.33 28.74
C PRO A 29 -4.36 5.24 28.21
N GLU A 30 -4.91 6.34 27.73
CA GLU A 30 -6.27 6.46 27.20
C GLU A 30 -6.47 5.57 25.96
N VAL A 31 -5.44 5.46 25.10
CA VAL A 31 -5.49 4.56 23.93
C VAL A 31 -5.48 3.09 24.38
N ARG A 32 -4.70 2.76 25.42
CA ARG A 32 -4.66 1.39 25.96
C ARG A 32 -5.98 0.98 26.60
N ASP A 33 -6.62 1.91 27.29
CA ASP A 33 -7.92 1.68 27.91
C ASP A 33 -8.98 1.48 26.83
N LEU A 34 -9.02 2.32 25.80
CA LEU A 34 -9.91 2.14 24.65
C LEU A 34 -9.70 0.78 23.96
N MET A 35 -8.45 0.40 23.68
CA MET A 35 -8.14 -0.92 23.08
C MET A 35 -8.63 -2.08 23.95
N ARG A 36 -8.55 -1.96 25.27
CA ARG A 36 -9.06 -2.98 26.21
C ARG A 36 -10.58 -3.03 26.19
N GLU A 37 -11.25 -1.88 26.17
CA GLU A 37 -12.71 -1.77 26.11
C GLU A 37 -13.29 -2.34 24.81
N THR A 38 -12.55 -2.28 23.71
CA THR A 38 -13.01 -2.73 22.39
C THR A 38 -12.47 -4.10 21.96
N LEU A 39 -11.80 -4.85 22.85
CA LEU A 39 -11.16 -6.12 22.52
C LEU A 39 -12.15 -7.18 22.00
N ASP A 40 -13.41 -7.09 22.39
CA ASP A 40 -14.50 -8.00 22.02
C ASP A 40 -15.27 -7.55 20.75
N LYS A 41 -14.99 -6.36 20.21
CA LYS A 41 -15.73 -5.78 19.08
C LYS A 41 -15.22 -6.33 17.76
N ASN A 42 -16.13 -6.83 16.93
CA ASN A 42 -15.81 -7.37 15.62
C ASN A 42 -16.01 -6.29 14.52
N MET A 43 -14.93 -5.80 13.93
CA MET A 43 -14.98 -4.77 12.87
C MET A 43 -15.82 -5.19 11.64
N VAL A 44 -15.90 -6.49 11.35
CA VAL A 44 -16.62 -7.00 10.18
C VAL A 44 -18.14 -7.03 10.41
N ASP A 45 -18.58 -7.12 11.67
CA ASP A 45 -19.99 -7.19 12.04
C ASP A 45 -20.58 -5.77 12.21
N LYS A 46 -20.83 -5.12 11.07
CA LYS A 46 -21.28 -3.72 11.03
C LYS A 46 -22.69 -3.51 11.57
N ASP A 47 -23.51 -4.55 11.59
CA ASP A 47 -24.88 -4.50 12.11
C ASP A 47 -24.88 -4.54 13.65
N GLU A 48 -24.03 -5.37 14.25
CA GLU A 48 -23.90 -5.45 15.71
C GLU A 48 -23.08 -4.28 16.29
N TYR A 49 -22.09 -3.78 15.54
CA TYR A 49 -21.20 -2.70 15.96
C TYR A 49 -21.26 -1.46 15.05
N PRO A 50 -22.44 -0.83 14.89
CA PRO A 50 -22.64 0.26 13.92
C PRO A 50 -21.82 1.51 14.26
N GLN A 51 -21.55 1.75 15.54
CA GLN A 51 -20.73 2.90 15.94
C GLN A 51 -19.24 2.68 15.61
N THR A 52 -18.75 1.44 15.67
CA THR A 52 -17.39 1.09 15.22
C THR A 52 -17.26 1.29 13.72
N ALA A 53 -18.25 0.83 12.93
CA ALA A 53 -18.30 1.05 11.49
C ALA A 53 -18.39 2.55 11.13
N ALA A 54 -19.15 3.34 11.89
CA ALA A 54 -19.23 4.78 11.69
C ALA A 54 -17.89 5.50 11.97
N ILE A 55 -17.12 5.03 12.96
CA ILE A 55 -15.77 5.55 13.23
C ILE A 55 -14.81 5.19 12.10
N GLU A 56 -14.86 3.95 11.59
CA GLU A 56 -14.08 3.55 10.40
C GLU A 56 -14.36 4.49 9.21
N ALA A 57 -15.64 4.73 8.90
CA ALA A 57 -16.03 5.60 7.78
C ALA A 57 -15.50 7.04 7.95
N ARG A 58 -15.53 7.58 9.17
CA ARG A 58 -14.95 8.91 9.46
C ARG A 58 -13.44 8.91 9.25
N CYS A 59 -12.72 7.88 9.71
CA CYS A 59 -11.28 7.77 9.50
C CYS A 59 -10.93 7.73 8.00
N VAL A 60 -11.71 7.01 7.19
CA VAL A 60 -11.55 6.98 5.73
C VAL A 60 -11.67 8.38 5.14
N HIS A 61 -12.72 9.13 5.49
CA HIS A 61 -12.92 10.48 4.94
C HIS A 61 -11.88 11.49 5.45
N ILE A 62 -11.45 11.38 6.71
CA ILE A 62 -10.35 12.21 7.25
C ILE A 62 -9.05 11.97 6.48
N LEU A 63 -8.71 10.71 6.19
CA LEU A 63 -7.52 10.39 5.41
C LEU A 63 -7.67 10.80 3.94
N ALA A 64 -8.86 10.67 3.36
CA ALA A 64 -9.14 11.11 2.01
C ALA A 64 -8.97 12.63 1.86
N ASP A 65 -9.46 13.41 2.82
CA ASP A 65 -9.27 14.86 2.88
C ASP A 65 -7.79 15.22 3.05
N LEU A 66 -7.09 14.56 3.96
CA LEU A 66 -5.65 14.74 4.17
C LEU A 66 -4.83 14.48 2.89
N TRP A 67 -5.25 13.53 2.06
CA TRP A 67 -4.61 13.18 0.80
C TRP A 67 -5.17 13.96 -0.41
N ASN A 68 -5.96 15.01 -0.18
CA ASN A 68 -6.54 15.88 -1.20
C ASN A 68 -7.40 15.12 -2.24
N SER A 69 -8.15 14.11 -1.79
CA SER A 69 -9.11 13.44 -2.67
C SER A 69 -10.16 14.44 -3.18
N PRO A 70 -10.44 14.51 -4.49
CA PRO A 70 -11.40 15.46 -5.05
C PRO A 70 -12.83 15.23 -4.53
N GLU A 71 -13.13 14.03 -4.05
CA GLU A 71 -14.42 13.63 -3.50
C GLU A 71 -14.24 13.09 -2.08
N ALA A 72 -13.51 13.81 -1.21
CA ALA A 72 -13.17 13.33 0.14
C ALA A 72 -14.39 12.90 0.96
N GLU A 73 -15.52 13.61 0.88
CA GLU A 73 -16.75 13.28 1.61
C GLU A 73 -17.44 11.99 1.17
N ASN A 74 -17.21 11.56 -0.09
CA ASN A 74 -17.87 10.40 -0.71
C ASN A 74 -16.87 9.34 -1.19
N THR A 75 -15.60 9.47 -0.78
CA THR A 75 -14.52 8.61 -1.24
C THR A 75 -14.74 7.18 -0.76
N LEU A 76 -14.49 6.22 -1.66
CA LEU A 76 -14.47 4.81 -1.31
C LEU A 76 -13.11 4.46 -0.69
N GLY A 77 -13.15 3.86 0.50
CA GLY A 77 -11.98 3.37 1.22
C GLY A 77 -12.37 2.38 2.30
N THR A 78 -11.38 1.78 2.95
CA THR A 78 -11.58 0.77 3.99
C THR A 78 -10.40 0.75 4.96
N SER A 79 -10.64 0.37 6.22
CA SER A 79 -9.54 -0.05 7.07
C SER A 79 -8.98 -1.40 6.60
N THR A 80 -7.72 -1.66 6.92
CA THR A 80 -7.04 -2.94 6.70
C THR A 80 -6.16 -3.23 7.92
N THR A 81 -5.70 -4.48 8.05
CA THR A 81 -4.79 -4.87 9.13
C THR A 81 -3.43 -4.16 9.01
N GLY A 82 -3.06 -3.76 7.79
CA GLY A 82 -1.88 -2.95 7.50
C GLY A 82 -1.61 -2.82 6.01
N SER A 83 -0.58 -2.05 5.64
CA SER A 83 -0.30 -1.71 4.23
C SER A 83 -0.08 -2.90 3.30
N SER A 84 0.25 -4.09 3.80
CA SER A 84 0.34 -5.29 2.95
C SER A 84 -1.02 -5.69 2.36
N GLU A 85 -2.09 -5.64 3.16
CA GLU A 85 -3.45 -5.92 2.69
C GLU A 85 -3.94 -4.78 1.78
N ALA A 86 -3.72 -3.52 2.17
CA ALA A 86 -4.07 -2.37 1.36
C ALA A 86 -3.37 -2.37 -0.02
N ALA A 87 -2.08 -2.73 -0.08
CA ALA A 87 -1.33 -2.85 -1.33
C ALA A 87 -1.90 -3.95 -2.24
N MET A 88 -2.32 -5.09 -1.67
CA MET A 88 -2.97 -6.15 -2.45
C MET A 88 -4.33 -5.70 -2.98
N LEU A 89 -5.14 -5.01 -2.18
CA LEU A 89 -6.43 -4.45 -2.63
C LEU A 89 -6.23 -3.43 -3.76
N GLY A 90 -5.29 -2.50 -3.60
CA GLY A 90 -4.94 -1.51 -4.63
C GLY A 90 -4.40 -2.16 -5.90
N GLY A 91 -3.50 -3.13 -5.77
CA GLY A 91 -2.94 -3.90 -6.88
C GLY A 91 -4.02 -4.70 -7.63
N MET A 92 -4.94 -5.35 -6.92
CA MET A 92 -6.07 -6.02 -7.55
C MET A 92 -6.96 -5.04 -8.33
N ALA A 93 -7.23 -3.86 -7.77
CA ALA A 93 -8.00 -2.83 -8.46
C ALA A 93 -7.32 -2.38 -9.78
N LEU A 94 -5.99 -2.19 -9.78
CA LEU A 94 -5.20 -1.92 -10.99
C LEU A 94 -5.32 -3.05 -12.01
N LEU A 95 -5.12 -4.30 -11.57
CA LEU A 95 -5.20 -5.48 -12.43
C LEU A 95 -6.58 -5.61 -13.09
N TRP A 96 -7.66 -5.47 -12.31
CA TRP A 96 -9.01 -5.58 -12.83
C TRP A 96 -9.36 -4.47 -13.81
N LYS A 97 -9.02 -3.21 -13.50
CA LYS A 97 -9.22 -2.10 -14.45
C LYS A 97 -8.44 -2.29 -15.75
N TRP A 98 -7.19 -2.74 -15.68
CA TRP A 98 -6.40 -3.04 -16.88
C TRP A 98 -7.03 -4.18 -17.71
N ARG A 99 -7.47 -5.28 -17.07
CA ARG A 99 -8.14 -6.40 -17.73
C ARG A 99 -9.41 -5.97 -18.45
N GLU A 100 -10.22 -5.11 -17.82
CA GLU A 100 -11.44 -4.57 -18.41
C GLU A 100 -11.13 -3.78 -19.68
N ARG A 101 -10.18 -2.83 -19.62
CA ARG A 101 -9.75 -2.04 -20.80
C ARG A 101 -9.25 -2.93 -21.94
N ARG A 102 -8.41 -3.92 -21.63
CA ARG A 102 -7.85 -4.85 -22.63
C ARG A 102 -8.94 -5.69 -23.30
N ARG A 103 -9.89 -6.23 -22.53
CA ARG A 103 -11.02 -7.01 -23.06
C ARG A 103 -11.94 -6.16 -23.93
N ALA A 104 -12.22 -4.92 -23.53
CA ALA A 104 -13.00 -3.98 -24.34
C ALA A 104 -12.34 -3.69 -25.70
N ALA A 105 -11.00 -3.71 -25.75
CA ALA A 105 -10.22 -3.57 -26.97
C ALA A 105 -9.97 -4.89 -27.73
N GLY A 106 -10.47 -6.04 -27.24
CA GLY A 106 -10.23 -7.34 -27.85
C GLY A 106 -8.79 -7.86 -27.74
N LEU A 107 -8.03 -7.36 -26.76
CA LEU A 107 -6.62 -7.68 -26.56
C LEU A 107 -6.42 -8.73 -25.44
N SER A 108 -5.30 -9.46 -25.47
CA SER A 108 -4.97 -10.48 -24.45
C SER A 108 -4.78 -9.87 -23.05
N THR A 109 -5.11 -10.63 -22.01
CA THR A 109 -4.92 -10.25 -20.60
C THR A 109 -3.88 -11.10 -19.86
N ASP A 110 -3.04 -11.84 -20.60
CA ASP A 110 -2.30 -12.97 -20.04
C ASP A 110 -0.93 -12.62 -19.46
N LYS A 111 -0.43 -11.40 -19.73
CA LYS A 111 0.93 -10.97 -19.33
C LYS A 111 0.96 -9.61 -18.62
N PRO A 112 0.19 -9.40 -17.55
CA PRO A 112 0.24 -8.14 -16.82
C PRO A 112 1.62 -7.92 -16.19
N ASN A 113 2.10 -6.68 -16.17
CA ASN A 113 3.28 -6.29 -15.41
C ASN A 113 3.03 -5.06 -14.52
N LEU A 114 3.85 -4.88 -13.49
CA LEU A 114 3.80 -3.76 -12.56
C LEU A 114 5.20 -3.16 -12.41
N ILE A 115 5.31 -1.84 -12.56
CA ILE A 115 6.59 -1.12 -12.43
C ILE A 115 6.69 -0.51 -11.04
N CYS A 116 7.83 -0.65 -10.39
CA CYS A 116 8.07 -0.06 -9.08
C CYS A 116 9.56 0.24 -8.85
N GLY A 117 9.85 1.04 -7.83
CA GLY A 117 11.21 1.19 -7.28
C GLY A 117 11.58 0.07 -6.30
N PRO A 118 12.54 0.28 -5.39
CA PRO A 118 12.92 -0.68 -4.35
C PRO A 118 11.83 -0.81 -3.28
N VAL A 119 10.85 -1.65 -3.58
CA VAL A 119 9.61 -1.80 -2.83
C VAL A 119 9.76 -2.66 -1.58
N GLN A 120 8.80 -2.53 -0.67
CA GLN A 120 8.62 -3.48 0.42
C GLN A 120 8.13 -4.84 -0.12
N VAL A 121 8.47 -5.93 0.58
CA VAL A 121 8.20 -7.32 0.15
C VAL A 121 6.72 -7.63 -0.19
N CYS A 122 5.75 -6.85 0.29
CA CYS A 122 4.33 -7.02 -0.02
C CYS A 122 4.05 -6.93 -1.52
N TRP A 123 4.80 -6.12 -2.28
CA TRP A 123 4.64 -6.02 -3.73
C TRP A 123 5.19 -7.24 -4.46
N HIS A 124 6.28 -7.84 -3.98
CA HIS A 124 6.74 -9.15 -4.48
C HIS A 124 5.72 -10.25 -4.21
N LYS A 125 5.10 -10.24 -3.02
CA LYS A 125 4.01 -11.18 -2.67
C LYS A 125 2.81 -10.97 -3.59
N PHE A 126 2.37 -9.74 -3.77
CA PHE A 126 1.27 -9.41 -4.69
C PHE A 126 1.55 -9.91 -6.11
N ALA A 127 2.72 -9.57 -6.67
CA ALA A 127 3.10 -9.99 -8.01
C ALA A 127 3.13 -11.51 -8.14
N ARG A 128 3.65 -12.22 -7.13
CA ARG A 128 3.69 -13.68 -7.10
C ARG A 128 2.30 -14.32 -6.97
N TYR A 129 1.44 -13.80 -6.11
CA TYR A 129 0.14 -14.42 -5.82
C TYR A 129 -0.90 -14.17 -6.92
N TRP A 130 -0.73 -13.10 -7.71
CA TRP A 130 -1.64 -12.72 -8.80
C TRP A 130 -1.06 -12.91 -10.21
N ASP A 131 0.08 -13.60 -10.34
CA ASP A 131 0.76 -13.88 -11.60
C ASP A 131 1.04 -12.61 -12.44
N ILE A 132 1.72 -11.64 -11.82
CA ILE A 132 2.11 -10.37 -12.44
C ILE A 132 3.63 -10.33 -12.54
N GLU A 133 4.15 -9.94 -13.70
CA GLU A 133 5.58 -9.66 -13.88
C GLU A 133 5.95 -8.39 -13.10
N LEU A 134 6.81 -8.52 -12.08
CA LEU A 134 7.32 -7.37 -11.34
C LEU A 134 8.53 -6.76 -12.06
N ARG A 135 8.36 -5.57 -12.61
CA ARG A 135 9.42 -4.79 -13.27
C ARG A 135 10.03 -3.81 -12.28
N GLU A 136 10.73 -4.36 -11.31
CA GLU A 136 11.42 -3.60 -10.28
C GLU A 136 12.63 -2.86 -10.85
N ILE A 137 12.73 -1.57 -10.56
CA ILE A 137 13.89 -0.74 -10.89
C ILE A 137 14.95 -1.01 -9.81
N PRO A 138 16.09 -1.62 -10.17
CA PRO A 138 17.11 -1.96 -9.19
C PRO A 138 17.76 -0.70 -8.62
N MET A 139 18.16 -0.77 -7.35
CA MET A 139 19.09 0.22 -6.81
C MET A 139 20.48 -0.03 -7.41
N GLU A 140 21.08 0.99 -8.01
CA GLU A 140 22.36 0.90 -8.68
C GLU A 140 23.22 2.12 -8.36
N HIS A 141 24.43 1.89 -7.84
CA HIS A 141 25.40 2.95 -7.55
C HIS A 141 24.80 4.09 -6.71
N ASP A 142 24.63 5.26 -7.30
CA ASP A 142 24.07 6.49 -6.72
C ASP A 142 22.56 6.64 -6.94
N ARG A 143 21.93 5.77 -7.74
CA ARG A 143 20.48 5.72 -7.94
C ARG A 143 19.84 4.70 -7.01
N LEU A 144 19.39 5.18 -5.86
CA LEU A 144 18.74 4.36 -4.82
C LEU A 144 17.21 4.41 -4.86
N ILE A 145 16.62 5.12 -5.82
CA ILE A 145 15.17 5.31 -5.98
C ILE A 145 14.78 5.26 -7.46
N MET A 146 13.50 5.05 -7.74
CA MET A 146 12.98 5.15 -9.10
C MET A 146 13.17 6.54 -9.70
N THR A 147 13.31 6.58 -11.01
CA THR A 147 13.37 7.82 -11.79
C THR A 147 12.36 7.75 -12.94
N PRO A 148 11.88 8.89 -13.47
CA PRO A 148 10.98 8.90 -14.62
C PRO A 148 11.53 8.10 -15.82
N ASP A 149 12.81 8.26 -16.16
CA ASP A 149 13.42 7.57 -17.30
C ASP A 149 13.38 6.04 -17.17
N GLU A 150 13.62 5.53 -15.97
CA GLU A 150 13.54 4.09 -15.68
C GLU A 150 12.10 3.56 -15.71
N VAL A 151 11.12 4.39 -15.36
CA VAL A 151 9.70 4.04 -15.51
C VAL A 151 9.34 3.95 -16.99
N LEU A 152 9.68 4.98 -17.77
CA LEU A 152 9.35 5.05 -19.19
C LEU A 152 10.00 3.92 -19.99
N SER A 153 11.23 3.52 -19.67
CA SER A 153 11.92 2.44 -20.36
C SER A 153 11.33 1.05 -20.11
N ARG A 154 10.49 0.90 -19.07
CA ARG A 154 9.82 -0.34 -18.68
C ARG A 154 8.32 -0.36 -18.98
N ALA A 155 7.74 0.79 -19.33
CA ALA A 155 6.31 0.91 -19.62
C ALA A 155 5.95 0.31 -20.97
N ASP A 156 4.89 -0.47 -20.99
CA ASP A 156 4.28 -1.07 -22.19
C ASP A 156 2.76 -1.23 -22.02
N GLU A 157 2.07 -1.73 -23.05
CA GLU A 157 0.61 -1.92 -23.06
C GLU A 157 0.07 -2.93 -22.05
N ASN A 158 0.96 -3.70 -21.43
CA ASN A 158 0.62 -4.68 -20.40
C ASN A 158 0.91 -4.18 -18.98
N THR A 159 1.41 -2.96 -18.84
CA THR A 159 1.68 -2.33 -17.55
C THR A 159 0.36 -1.97 -16.88
N ILE A 160 0.07 -2.58 -15.72
CA ILE A 160 -1.17 -2.35 -14.97
C ILE A 160 -1.10 -1.07 -14.13
N GLY A 161 0.11 -0.62 -13.80
CA GLY A 161 0.36 0.59 -13.02
C GLY A 161 1.84 0.77 -12.67
N VAL A 162 2.14 1.94 -12.12
CA VAL A 162 3.44 2.32 -11.58
C VAL A 162 3.27 2.62 -10.09
N VAL A 163 4.15 2.07 -9.25
CA VAL A 163 4.08 2.21 -7.79
C VAL A 163 5.31 2.92 -7.24
N PRO A 164 5.24 4.25 -7.04
CA PRO A 164 6.21 4.98 -6.26
C PRO A 164 6.06 4.69 -4.75
N THR A 165 7.18 4.67 -4.05
CA THR A 165 7.29 4.46 -2.60
C THR A 165 7.57 5.78 -1.91
N LEU A 166 6.55 6.36 -1.25
CA LEU A 166 6.70 7.57 -0.45
C LEU A 166 7.29 7.23 0.93
N GLY A 167 8.59 6.91 0.95
CA GLY A 167 9.34 6.48 2.14
C GLY A 167 9.91 5.09 1.93
N VAL A 168 10.98 4.99 1.15
CA VAL A 168 11.67 3.72 0.86
C VAL A 168 12.17 3.10 2.16
N THR A 169 11.76 1.88 2.47
CA THR A 169 12.06 1.20 3.75
C THR A 169 13.57 1.14 4.04
N PHE A 170 14.39 1.03 2.99
CA PHE A 170 15.85 0.86 3.10
C PHE A 170 16.60 2.17 3.33
N THR A 171 16.11 3.29 2.81
CA THR A 171 16.86 4.57 2.76
C THR A 171 16.10 5.75 3.36
N GLY A 172 14.80 5.63 3.61
CA GLY A 172 13.92 6.72 4.05
C GLY A 172 13.60 7.76 2.97
N GLN A 173 14.09 7.59 1.74
CA GLN A 173 13.91 8.56 0.66
C GLN A 173 12.48 8.52 0.09
N TYR A 174 12.03 9.66 -0.42
CA TYR A 174 10.77 9.78 -1.15
C TYR A 174 11.02 9.66 -2.64
N GLU A 175 10.31 8.75 -3.30
CA GLU A 175 10.32 8.67 -4.75
C GLU A 175 9.57 9.85 -5.38
N PRO A 176 9.98 10.34 -6.56
CA PRO A 176 9.49 11.61 -7.11
C PRO A 176 8.13 11.44 -7.80
N VAL A 177 7.05 11.26 -7.01
CA VAL A 177 5.69 10.98 -7.48
C VAL A 177 5.23 11.94 -8.58
N GLN A 178 5.41 13.26 -8.39
CA GLN A 178 4.97 14.27 -9.36
C GLN A 178 5.72 14.16 -10.70
N ALA A 179 7.03 13.95 -10.66
CA ALA A 179 7.83 13.83 -11.88
C ALA A 179 7.50 12.54 -12.65
N VAL A 180 7.25 11.44 -11.94
CA VAL A 180 6.78 10.19 -12.54
C VAL A 180 5.41 10.37 -13.18
N SER A 181 4.46 11.04 -12.50
CA SER A 181 3.14 11.33 -13.04
C SER A 181 3.22 12.15 -14.33
N ALA A 182 3.99 13.25 -14.32
CA ALA A 182 4.12 14.12 -15.50
C ALA A 182 4.77 13.39 -16.69
N ALA A 183 5.72 12.49 -16.44
CA ALA A 183 6.34 11.67 -17.48
C ALA A 183 5.36 10.66 -18.08
N LEU A 184 4.46 10.08 -17.27
CA LEU A 184 3.41 9.18 -17.76
C LEU A 184 2.36 9.93 -18.61
N ASP A 185 1.97 11.16 -18.21
CA ASP A 185 1.08 12.00 -19.02
C ASP A 185 1.69 12.32 -20.40
N ASP A 186 2.99 12.67 -20.45
CA ASP A 186 3.71 12.88 -21.71
C ASP A 186 3.80 11.60 -22.56
N LEU A 187 4.06 10.44 -21.93
CA LEU A 187 4.09 9.16 -22.63
C LEU A 187 2.75 8.85 -23.28
N GLN A 188 1.65 9.03 -22.55
CA GLN A 188 0.30 8.86 -23.07
C GLN A 188 0.05 9.81 -24.25
N ALA A 189 0.40 11.09 -24.12
CA ALA A 189 0.20 12.07 -25.18
C ALA A 189 0.96 11.73 -26.47
N ARG A 190 2.17 11.16 -26.38
CA ARG A 190 3.01 10.81 -27.54
C ARG A 190 2.67 9.46 -28.17
N THR A 191 2.23 8.49 -27.38
CA THR A 191 2.14 7.08 -27.82
C THR A 191 0.72 6.51 -27.76
N GLY A 192 -0.19 7.16 -27.05
CA GLY A 192 -1.53 6.64 -26.76
C GLY A 192 -1.55 5.50 -25.74
N LEU A 193 -0.40 5.21 -25.11
CA LEU A 193 -0.28 4.23 -24.03
C LEU A 193 -1.00 4.69 -22.75
#